data_AF-A0A1B2EI90-F1
#
_entry.id   AF-A0A1B2EI90-F1
#
_cell.length_a   1.000
_cell.length_b   1.000
_cell.length_c   1.000
_cell.angle_alpha   90.00
_cell.angle_beta   90.00
_cell.angle_gamma   90.00
#
_symmetry.space_group_name_H-M   'P 1'
#
loop_
_entity.id
_entity.type
_entity.pdbx_description
1 polymer ?
#
loop_
_entity_poly.entity_id
_entity_poly.type
_entity_poly.pdbx_seq_one_letter_code
_entity_poly.pdbx_strand_id
1 'polypeptide(L)'
;MPNDVVELFVQRLDTSEMLRVKGREAWTLSCLLETGQSGIIPLERPAPRWSAYVHSLRKRGLVIDTIDEPHAGPYSGTHGRYILRTPLRVLKATSAGEKRRAA
;
A
#
# COMPACT_ATOMS: atom_id res chain seq x y z
N MET A 1 6.31 9.23 -3.69
CA MET A 1 4.93 9.78 -3.62
C MET A 1 4.76 10.56 -2.33
N PRO A 2 3.78 11.49 -2.21
CA PRO A 2 3.55 12.19 -0.94
C PRO A 2 3.27 11.19 0.19
N ASN A 3 3.86 11.41 1.37
CA ASN A 3 3.70 10.48 2.51
C ASN A 3 2.30 10.56 3.18
N ASP A 4 1.45 11.45 2.68
CA ASP A 4 0.11 11.77 3.20
C ASP A 4 -1.00 11.55 2.14
N VAL A 5 -0.79 10.64 1.19
CA VAL A 5 -1.81 10.26 0.19
C VAL A 5 -3.09 9.79 0.90
N VAL A 6 -4.22 10.41 0.55
CA VAL A 6 -5.56 10.10 1.10
C VAL A 6 -6.51 9.53 0.05
N GLU A 7 -6.17 9.64 -1.23
CA GLU A 7 -6.94 9.08 -2.32
C GLU A 7 -6.02 8.73 -3.51
N LEU A 8 -6.27 7.58 -4.10
CA LEU A 8 -5.61 7.10 -5.32
C LEU A 8 -6.65 6.68 -6.35
N PHE A 9 -6.42 7.08 -7.59
CA PHE A 9 -7.01 6.49 -8.77
C PHE A 9 -5.90 5.76 -9.52
N VAL A 10 -6.07 4.45 -9.68
CA VAL A 10 -5.11 3.59 -10.35
C VAL A 10 -5.80 2.79 -11.43
N GLN A 11 -5.05 2.42 -12.46
CA GLN A 11 -5.46 1.46 -13.46
C GLN A 11 -4.63 0.20 -13.33
N ARG A 12 -5.30 -0.95 -13.36
CA ARG A 12 -4.67 -2.25 -13.51
C ARG A 12 -4.17 -2.44 -14.92
N LEU A 13 -2.89 -2.76 -15.08
CA LEU A 13 -2.29 -2.97 -16.40
C LEU A 13 -2.62 -4.35 -16.98
N ASP A 14 -2.94 -5.32 -16.13
CA ASP A 14 -3.30 -6.69 -16.53
C ASP A 14 -4.73 -6.80 -17.07
N THR A 15 -5.65 -5.96 -16.59
CA THR A 15 -7.09 -6.02 -16.88
C THR A 15 -7.68 -4.72 -17.43
N SER A 16 -6.89 -3.64 -17.43
CA SER A 16 -7.34 -2.27 -17.73
C SER A 16 -8.41 -1.69 -16.78
N GLU A 17 -8.77 -2.42 -15.71
CA GLU A 17 -9.74 -2.01 -14.70
C GLU A 17 -9.26 -0.78 -13.90
N MET A 18 -10.18 0.14 -13.59
CA MET A 18 -9.88 1.31 -12.76
C MET A 18 -10.32 1.11 -11.31
N LEU A 19 -9.44 1.45 -10.38
CA LEU A 19 -9.73 1.38 -8.94
C LEU A 19 -9.56 2.75 -8.29
N ARG A 20 -10.56 3.13 -7.49
CA ARG A 20 -10.49 4.26 -6.56
C ARG A 20 -10.23 3.76 -5.14
N VAL A 21 -9.15 4.18 -4.51
CA VAL A 21 -8.76 3.80 -3.15
C VAL A 21 -8.74 5.04 -2.27
N LYS A 22 -9.19 4.96 -1.02
CA LYS A 22 -9.28 6.11 -0.11
C LYS A 22 -8.64 5.82 1.25
N GLY A 23 -8.34 6.88 1.98
CA GLY A 23 -7.91 6.83 3.38
C GLY A 23 -6.64 6.01 3.56
N ARG A 24 -6.62 5.18 4.62
CA ARG A 24 -5.44 4.38 4.96
C ARG A 24 -5.12 3.27 3.95
N GLU A 25 -6.11 2.77 3.23
CA GLU A 25 -5.87 1.84 2.12
C GLU A 25 -5.14 2.52 0.96
N ALA A 26 -5.49 3.78 0.65
CA ALA A 26 -4.81 4.56 -0.38
C ALA A 26 -3.36 4.84 0.01
N TRP A 27 -3.15 5.21 1.26
CA TRP A 27 -1.83 5.38 1.82
C TRP A 27 -1.01 4.07 1.75
N THR A 28 -1.57 2.95 2.20
CA THR A 28 -0.88 1.64 2.14
C THR A 28 -0.54 1.25 0.71
N LEU A 29 -1.47 1.41 -0.24
CA LEU A 29 -1.20 1.14 -1.65
C LEU A 29 -0.12 2.07 -2.21
N SER A 30 -0.10 3.35 -1.80
CA SER A 30 0.94 4.30 -2.22
C SER A 30 2.33 3.87 -1.74
N CYS A 31 2.44 3.34 -0.51
CA CYS A 31 3.70 2.82 0.01
C CYS A 31 4.17 1.60 -0.77
N LEU A 32 3.27 0.67 -1.06
CA LEU A 32 3.58 -0.52 -1.86
C LEU A 32 4.00 -0.18 -3.30
N LEU A 33 3.38 0.83 -3.91
CA LEU A 33 3.77 1.32 -5.23
C LEU A 33 5.14 1.99 -5.22
N GLU A 34 5.47 2.71 -4.15
CA GLU A 34 6.76 3.40 -4.00
C GLU A 34 7.91 2.42 -3.75
N THR A 35 7.70 1.36 -2.98
CA THR A 35 8.73 0.34 -2.75
C THR A 35 8.81 -0.69 -3.88
N GLY A 36 7.71 -0.94 -4.59
CA GLY A 36 7.69 -1.86 -5.71
C GLY A 36 8.13 -3.26 -5.31
N GLN A 37 9.10 -3.82 -6.03
CA GLN A 37 9.56 -5.20 -5.81
C GLN A 37 10.36 -5.41 -4.53
N SER A 38 10.95 -4.36 -3.92
CA SER A 38 11.63 -4.50 -2.63
C SER A 38 10.66 -4.69 -1.47
N GLY A 39 9.37 -4.41 -1.68
CA GLY A 39 8.34 -4.53 -0.65
C GLY A 39 8.54 -3.60 0.52
N ILE A 40 7.73 -3.79 1.54
CA ILE A 40 7.79 -2.99 2.76
C ILE A 40 7.41 -3.81 3.98
N ILE A 41 8.11 -3.60 5.08
CA ILE A 41 7.72 -4.14 6.39
C ILE A 41 6.98 -3.05 7.18
N PRO A 42 5.97 -3.40 8.02
CA PRO A 42 5.24 -2.41 8.81
C PRO A 42 6.12 -1.49 9.68
N LEU A 43 7.32 -1.94 10.03
CA LEU A 43 8.29 -1.17 10.81
C LEU A 43 8.87 0.02 10.02
N GLU A 44 9.08 -0.11 8.71
CA GLU A 44 9.66 0.94 7.86
C GLU A 44 8.69 2.12 7.67
N ARG A 45 7.38 1.84 7.63
CA ARG A 45 6.32 2.86 7.59
C ARG A 45 5.21 2.50 8.57
N PRO A 46 5.32 2.92 9.83
CA PRO A 46 4.35 2.56 10.86
C PRO A 46 2.94 3.10 10.55
N ALA A 47 1.96 2.22 10.65
CA ALA A 47 0.55 2.57 10.61
C ALA A 47 -0.29 1.57 11.42
N PRO A 48 -1.42 2.00 12.00
CA PRO A 48 -2.29 1.07 12.72
C PRO A 48 -2.86 0.05 11.73
N ARG A 49 -2.68 -1.25 12.01
CA ARG A 49 -3.36 -2.36 11.29
C ARG A 49 -2.97 -2.56 9.81
N TRP A 50 -1.67 -2.53 9.49
CA TRP A 50 -1.16 -2.86 8.15
C TRP A 50 -1.83 -4.07 7.49
N SER A 51 -1.88 -5.20 8.20
CA SER A 51 -2.46 -6.45 7.67
C SER A 51 -3.93 -6.31 7.27
N ALA A 52 -4.71 -5.46 7.96
CA ALA A 52 -6.11 -5.23 7.62
C ALA A 52 -6.26 -4.43 6.32
N TYR A 53 -5.41 -3.44 6.08
CA TYR A 53 -5.41 -2.69 4.81
C TYR A 53 -4.97 -3.55 3.64
N VAL A 54 -3.92 -4.35 3.82
CA VAL A 54 -3.48 -5.33 2.82
C VAL A 54 -4.61 -6.34 2.52
N HIS A 55 -5.28 -6.85 3.55
CA HIS A 55 -6.43 -7.75 3.37
C HIS A 55 -7.57 -7.10 2.57
N SER A 56 -7.89 -5.84 2.86
CA SER A 56 -8.92 -5.10 2.10
C SER A 56 -8.51 -4.91 0.63
N LEU A 57 -7.25 -4.54 0.37
CA LEU A 57 -6.73 -4.41 -1.00
C LEU A 57 -6.76 -5.75 -1.76
N ARG A 58 -6.47 -6.87 -1.09
CA ARG A 58 -6.60 -8.22 -1.68
C ARG A 58 -8.04 -8.57 -2.03
N LYS A 59 -9.01 -8.23 -1.17
CA LYS A 59 -10.45 -8.39 -1.48
C LYS A 59 -10.90 -7.62 -2.72
N ARG A 60 -10.15 -6.59 -3.11
CA ARG A 60 -10.38 -5.80 -4.32
C ARG A 60 -9.65 -6.35 -5.56
N GLY A 61 -9.12 -7.57 -5.48
CA GLY A 61 -8.46 -8.25 -6.58
C GLY A 61 -6.99 -7.88 -6.79
N LEU A 62 -6.37 -7.12 -5.87
CA LEU A 62 -4.94 -6.85 -5.93
C LEU A 62 -4.15 -8.02 -5.34
N VAL A 63 -3.19 -8.53 -6.11
CA VAL A 63 -2.22 -9.53 -5.67
C VAL A 63 -1.11 -8.80 -4.92
N ILE A 64 -1.02 -9.10 -3.63
CA ILE A 64 0.01 -8.60 -2.72
C ILE A 64 0.57 -9.82 -1.99
N ASP A 65 1.86 -10.08 -2.13
CA ASP A 65 2.53 -11.16 -1.40
C ASP A 65 2.82 -10.75 0.04
N THR A 66 2.90 -11.75 0.92
CA THR A 66 3.53 -11.61 2.24
C THR A 66 4.69 -12.58 2.29
N ILE A 67 5.91 -12.06 2.39
CA ILE A 67 7.11 -12.85 2.62
C ILE A 67 7.44 -12.76 4.10
N ASP A 68 7.55 -13.91 4.77
CA ASP A 68 7.96 -13.94 6.17
C ASP A 68 9.47 -13.67 6.27
N GLU A 69 9.84 -12.54 6.86
CA GLU A 69 11.23 -12.18 7.13
C GLU A 69 11.54 -12.41 8.62
N PRO A 70 12.56 -13.24 8.95
CA PRO A 70 12.97 -13.41 10.33
C PRO A 70 13.58 -12.11 10.85
N HIS A 71 13.31 -11.80 12.12
CA HIS A 71 13.98 -10.72 12.81
C HIS A 71 14.64 -11.20 14.10
N ALA A 72 15.81 -10.63 14.38
CA ALA A 72 16.60 -10.94 15.55
C ALA A 72 16.23 -10.06 16.76
N GLY A 73 16.85 -10.34 17.91
CA GLY A 73 16.71 -9.59 19.16
C GLY A 73 16.07 -10.42 20.29
N PRO A 74 15.88 -9.81 21.48
CA PRO A 74 15.31 -10.50 22.66
C PRO A 74 13.91 -11.09 22.43
N TYR A 75 13.17 -10.52 21.47
CA TYR A 75 11.86 -10.98 21.04
C TYR A 75 11.94 -11.40 19.57
N SER A 76 12.72 -12.44 19.27
CA SER A 76 12.85 -12.93 17.89
C SER A 76 11.54 -13.54 17.37
N GLY A 77 11.36 -13.46 16.06
CA GLY A 77 10.15 -13.91 15.38
C GLY A 77 10.24 -13.67 13.87
N THR A 78 9.10 -13.67 13.19
CA THR A 78 8.98 -13.26 11.80
C THR A 78 8.06 -12.06 11.67
N HIS A 79 8.32 -11.21 10.68
CA HIS A 79 7.39 -10.18 10.25
C HIS A 79 7.13 -10.31 8.76
N GLY A 80 5.92 -9.95 8.33
CA GLY A 80 5.58 -9.98 6.91
C GLY A 80 6.14 -8.77 6.17
N ARG A 81 6.94 -9.00 5.14
CA ARG A 81 7.22 -8.04 4.06
C ARG A 81 6.11 -8.14 3.01
N TYR A 82 5.48 -7.01 2.72
CA TYR A 82 4.42 -6.93 1.72
C TYR A 82 4.98 -6.47 0.37
N ILE A 83 4.64 -7.17 -0.71
CA ILE A 83 5.08 -6.83 -2.07
C ILE A 83 3.86 -6.77 -2.99
N LEU A 84 3.63 -5.63 -3.63
CA LEU A 84 2.59 -5.52 -4.65
C LEU A 84 3.04 -6.24 -5.92
N ARG A 85 2.24 -7.21 -6.39
CA ARG A 85 2.48 -7.96 -7.63
C ARG A 85 1.60 -7.50 -8.77
N THR A 86 0.38 -7.07 -8.48
CA THR A 86 -0.49 -6.52 -9.51
C THR A 86 0.13 -5.28 -10.14
N PRO A 87 0.37 -5.27 -11.45
CA PRO A 87 0.95 -4.11 -12.12
C PRO A 87 -0.11 -2.99 -12.19
N LEU A 88 0.19 -1.84 -11.60
CA LEU A 88 -0.70 -0.70 -11.54
C LEU A 88 -0.04 0.54 -12.15
N ARG A 89 -0.83 1.33 -12.88
CA ARG A 89 -0.49 2.68 -13.30
C ARG A 89 -1.27 3.68 -12.46
N VAL A 90 -0.58 4.60 -11.81
CA VAL A 90 -1.25 5.69 -11.09
C VAL A 90 -1.77 6.73 -12.07
N LEU A 91 -3.06 7.01 -11.98
CA LEU A 91 -3.73 8.03 -12.80
C LEU A 91 -3.86 9.35 -12.03
N LYS A 92 -4.16 9.27 -10.73
CA LYS A 92 -4.24 10.44 -9.85
C LYS A 92 -3.92 10.05 -8.40
N ALA A 93 -3.19 10.91 -7.71
CA ALA A 93 -2.95 10.80 -6.27
C ALA A 93 -3.28 12.15 -5.62
N THR A 94 -4.08 12.12 -4.55
CA THR A 94 -4.41 13.32 -3.77
C THR A 94 -3.87 13.17 -2.36
N SER A 95 -3.12 14.18 -1.92
CA SER A 95 -2.56 14.29 -0.57
C SER A 95 -3.54 14.96 0.40
N ALA A 96 -3.33 14.76 1.70
CA ALA A 96 -4.12 15.41 2.74
C ALA A 96 -3.99 16.95 2.68
N GLY A 97 -2.81 17.47 2.31
CA GLY A 97 -2.60 18.90 2.10
C GLY A 97 -3.42 19.48 0.94
N GLU A 98 -3.51 18.76 -0.18
CA GLU A 98 -4.31 19.17 -1.34
C GLU A 98 -5.81 19.11 -1.04
N LYS A 99 -6.27 18.04 -0.39
CA LYS A 99 -7.68 17.86 -0.03
C LYS A 99 -8.20 18.95 0.91
N ARG A 100 -7.35 19.44 1.82
CA ARG A 100 -7.68 20.53 2.76
C ARG A 100 -7.80 21.90 2.08
N ARG A 101 -7.04 22.17 1.01
CA ARG A 101 -7.12 23.43 0.26
C ARG A 101 -8.32 23.51 -0.67
N ALA A 102 -8.91 22.37 -1.01
CA ALA A 102 -10.04 22.25 -1.93
C ALA A 102 -11.40 22.16 -1.21
N ALA A 103 -11.43 22.22 0.12
CA ALA A 103 -12.62 22.16 0.96
C ALA A 103 -12.83 23.51 1.65
#